data_AF-A0A814V5A2-F1
#
_entry.id   AF-A0A814V5A2-F1
#
_cell.length_a   1.000
_cell.length_b   1.000
_cell.length_c   1.000
_cell.angle_alpha   90.00
_cell.angle_beta   90.00
_cell.angle_gamma   90.00
#
_symmetry.space_group_name_H-M   'P 1'
#
loop_
_entity.id
_entity.type
_entity.pdbx_description
1 polymer ?
#
loop_
_entity_poly.entity_id
_entity_poly.type
_entity_poly.pdbx_seq_one_letter_code
_entity_poly.pdbx_strand_id
1 'polypeptide(L)'
;MAAITATPAVDFSNWSKLQHLIGHSFVCLRRLFKTRYLQFFNQVWDDTPTIGSQFYSSVIRSSPNNFHFFPVQVTSIKNGNSEDWDLTILTALLLNISRPRNLTIPEKQKVDMEDQLLKDLRTIRNELAHHATRRITESEFARLLQRLKTILICFGEDDSELDKLKDDIEFKSSKESVDSESVKAMNSLNVIANRSFKEKNYADAIKNFTMATTLPHIPAKDHALLYSNISSTRLALYEQTNSASTAVTTADDERYRALKDAKQARNLWPTW
;
A
#
# COMPACT_ATOMS: atom_id res chain seq x y z
N MET A 1 20.63 25.67 -31.07
CA MET A 1 21.04 24.65 -30.07
C MET A 1 19.80 24.31 -29.25
N ALA A 2 19.20 23.13 -29.49
CA ALA A 2 18.06 22.67 -28.69
C ALA A 2 18.60 22.01 -27.42
N ALA A 3 18.21 22.54 -26.25
CA ALA A 3 18.53 21.95 -24.97
C ALA A 3 17.81 20.60 -24.86
N ILE A 4 18.57 19.52 -24.81
CA ILE A 4 18.05 18.19 -24.45
C ILE A 4 17.73 18.27 -22.96
N THR A 5 16.46 18.46 -22.63
CA THR A 5 15.97 18.32 -21.26
C THR A 5 16.03 16.83 -20.91
N ALA A 6 17.03 16.45 -20.13
CA ALA A 6 17.15 15.12 -19.57
C ALA A 6 15.86 14.76 -18.84
N THR A 7 15.18 13.70 -19.30
CA THR A 7 14.00 13.18 -18.63
C THR A 7 14.44 12.70 -17.24
N PRO A 8 13.82 13.17 -16.13
CA PRO A 8 14.22 12.74 -14.80
C PRO A 8 14.10 11.22 -14.70
N ALA A 9 15.15 10.56 -14.23
CA ALA A 9 15.17 9.12 -14.05
C ALA A 9 14.01 8.72 -13.11
N VAL A 10 13.11 7.88 -13.61
CA VAL A 10 11.94 7.41 -12.85
C VAL A 10 12.26 6.02 -12.33
N ASP A 11 12.38 5.88 -11.00
CA ASP A 11 12.86 4.66 -10.38
C ASP A 11 11.73 3.92 -9.63
N PHE A 12 11.63 2.62 -9.90
CA PHE A 12 10.76 1.70 -9.15
C PHE A 12 11.30 1.44 -7.74
N SER A 13 12.63 1.46 -7.57
CA SER A 13 13.29 1.29 -6.27
C SER A 13 12.77 2.33 -5.27
N ASN A 14 12.68 3.58 -5.70
CA ASN A 14 12.15 4.68 -4.87
C ASN A 14 10.69 4.47 -4.45
N TRP A 15 9.82 4.02 -5.36
CA TRP A 15 8.44 3.70 -5.01
C TRP A 15 8.37 2.52 -4.02
N SER A 16 9.16 1.47 -4.26
CA SER A 16 9.26 0.30 -3.37
C SER A 16 9.75 0.68 -1.98
N LYS A 17 10.72 1.60 -1.88
CA LYS A 17 11.22 2.13 -0.61
C LYS A 17 10.12 2.83 0.18
N LEU A 18 9.33 3.68 -0.46
CA LEU A 18 8.20 4.35 0.19
C LEU A 18 7.11 3.36 0.64
N GLN A 19 6.80 2.35 -0.17
CA GLN A 19 5.84 1.31 0.23
C GLN A 19 6.30 0.55 1.47
N HIS A 20 7.59 0.20 1.54
CA HIS A 20 8.16 -0.46 2.70
C HIS A 20 8.09 0.42 3.96
N LEU A 21 8.45 1.70 3.84
CA LEU A 21 8.33 2.67 4.94
C LEU A 21 6.86 2.88 5.38
N ILE A 22 5.90 2.83 4.45
CA ILE A 22 4.47 2.82 4.80
C ILE A 22 4.11 1.53 5.53
N GLY A 23 4.66 0.38 5.14
CA GLY A 23 4.51 -0.86 5.89
C GLY A 23 5.00 -0.72 7.34
N HIS A 24 6.14 -0.05 7.55
CA HIS A 24 6.65 0.22 8.89
C HIS A 24 5.69 1.08 9.74
N SER A 25 4.93 1.98 9.10
CA SER A 25 3.92 2.78 9.81
C SER A 25 2.89 1.95 10.57
N PHE A 26 2.64 0.68 10.19
CA PHE A 26 1.73 -0.21 10.93
C PHE A 26 2.15 -0.36 12.39
N VAL A 27 3.44 -0.52 12.65
CA VAL A 27 3.97 -0.70 14.01
C VAL A 27 3.68 0.54 14.85
N CYS A 28 3.95 1.72 14.30
CA CYS A 28 3.72 3.00 14.96
C CYS A 28 2.23 3.23 15.21
N LEU A 29 1.38 2.94 14.23
CA LEU A 29 -0.07 3.13 14.33
C LEU A 29 -0.72 2.17 15.31
N ARG A 30 -0.26 0.91 15.39
CA ARG A 30 -0.72 -0.02 16.42
C ARG A 30 -0.34 0.47 17.81
N ARG A 31 0.90 0.93 18.00
CA ARG A 31 1.36 1.54 19.26
C ARG A 31 0.48 2.74 19.62
N LEU A 32 0.25 3.65 18.68
CA LEU A 32 -0.61 4.81 18.85
C LEU A 32 -2.05 4.42 19.20
N PHE A 33 -2.61 3.41 18.52
CA PHE A 33 -3.94 2.90 18.81
C PHE A 33 -4.02 2.38 20.24
N LYS A 34 -3.07 1.54 20.68
CA LYS A 34 -3.04 1.01 22.05
C LYS A 34 -2.91 2.14 23.09
N THR A 35 -2.07 3.14 22.82
CA THR A 35 -1.93 4.32 23.69
C THR A 35 -3.22 5.13 23.79
N ARG A 36 -3.86 5.43 22.65
CA ARG A 36 -5.13 6.16 22.64
C ARG A 36 -6.26 5.35 23.27
N TYR A 37 -6.30 4.05 23.02
CA TYR A 37 -7.29 3.16 23.62
C TYR A 37 -7.20 3.18 25.15
N LEU A 38 -5.97 3.06 25.69
CA LEU A 38 -5.73 3.21 27.12
C LEU A 38 -6.14 4.59 27.63
N GLN A 39 -5.75 5.67 26.94
CA GLN A 39 -6.10 7.03 27.36
C GLN A 39 -7.62 7.27 27.35
N PHE A 40 -8.35 6.72 26.36
CA PHE A 40 -9.75 7.05 26.14
C PHE A 40 -10.70 6.17 26.94
N PHE A 41 -10.33 4.90 27.17
CA PHE A 41 -11.19 3.92 27.81
C PHE A 41 -10.65 3.43 29.16
N ASN A 42 -9.44 3.86 29.55
CA ASN A 42 -8.75 3.39 30.76
C ASN A 42 -8.64 1.86 30.81
N GLN A 43 -8.41 1.24 29.64
CA GLN A 43 -8.30 -0.20 29.45
C GLN A 43 -7.11 -0.52 28.54
N VAL A 44 -6.38 -1.58 28.86
CA VAL A 44 -5.27 -2.05 28.02
C VAL A 44 -5.84 -2.91 26.90
N TRP A 45 -5.38 -2.67 25.67
CA TRP A 45 -5.70 -3.55 24.54
C TRP A 45 -4.83 -4.80 24.59
N ASP A 46 -5.45 -5.96 24.81
CA ASP A 46 -4.76 -7.25 25.04
C ASP A 46 -4.77 -8.20 23.82
N ASP A 47 -5.20 -7.70 22.66
CA ASP A 47 -5.26 -8.45 21.40
C ASP A 47 -6.14 -9.72 21.45
N THR A 48 -7.15 -9.75 22.34
CA THR A 48 -8.09 -10.89 22.45
C THR A 48 -9.39 -10.70 21.67
N PRO A 49 -10.04 -11.78 21.20
CA PRO A 49 -11.37 -11.69 20.59
C PRO A 49 -12.43 -11.06 21.50
N THR A 50 -12.27 -11.20 22.82
CA THR A 50 -13.17 -10.61 23.81
C THR A 50 -13.12 -9.08 23.76
N ILE A 51 -11.93 -8.49 23.86
CA ILE A 51 -11.79 -7.02 23.81
C ILE A 51 -12.19 -6.47 22.45
N GLY A 52 -11.84 -7.18 21.36
CA GLY A 52 -12.22 -6.82 20.00
C GLY A 52 -13.73 -6.77 19.79
N SER A 53 -14.43 -7.81 20.25
CA SER A 53 -15.90 -7.90 20.13
C SER A 53 -16.62 -6.87 21.00
N GLN A 54 -16.13 -6.62 22.21
CA GLN A 54 -16.65 -5.58 23.09
C GLN A 54 -16.43 -4.18 22.50
N PHE A 55 -15.24 -3.90 21.99
CA PHE A 55 -14.91 -2.64 21.37
C PHE A 55 -15.79 -2.36 20.15
N TYR A 56 -15.99 -3.37 19.30
CA TYR A 56 -16.87 -3.24 18.14
C TYR A 56 -18.32 -2.91 18.54
N SER A 57 -18.87 -3.62 19.53
CA SER A 57 -20.27 -3.44 19.93
C SER A 57 -20.52 -2.14 20.69
N SER A 58 -19.60 -1.74 21.57
CA SER A 58 -19.78 -0.60 22.48
C SER A 58 -19.26 0.73 21.92
N VAL A 59 -18.19 0.71 21.12
CA VAL A 59 -17.55 1.93 20.62
C VAL A 59 -17.85 2.15 19.15
N ILE A 60 -17.62 1.15 18.30
CA ILE A 60 -17.73 1.33 16.84
C ILE A 60 -19.20 1.39 16.41
N ARG A 61 -20.00 0.39 16.79
CA ARG A 61 -21.41 0.30 16.39
C ARG A 61 -22.26 1.43 16.95
N SER A 62 -21.90 1.93 18.13
CA SER A 62 -22.58 3.04 18.81
C SER A 62 -22.00 4.40 18.46
N SER A 63 -21.01 4.47 17.55
CA SER A 63 -20.36 5.72 17.19
C SER A 63 -21.31 6.63 16.42
N PRO A 64 -21.44 7.92 16.81
CA PRO A 64 -22.27 8.88 16.09
C PRO A 64 -21.73 9.22 14.69
N ASN A 65 -20.45 8.90 14.43
CA ASN A 65 -19.78 9.21 13.16
C ASN A 65 -20.20 8.25 12.02
N ASN A 66 -20.99 7.21 12.30
CA ASN A 66 -21.61 6.31 11.32
C ASN A 66 -20.66 5.80 10.22
N PHE A 67 -19.41 5.57 10.59
CA PHE A 67 -18.40 5.09 9.66
C PHE A 67 -18.48 3.56 9.58
N HIS A 68 -18.52 3.04 8.35
CA HIS A 68 -18.79 1.64 8.07
C HIS A 68 -17.52 0.89 7.65
N PHE A 69 -17.29 -0.26 8.28
CA PHE A 69 -16.27 -1.21 7.89
C PHE A 69 -16.85 -2.28 6.96
N PHE A 70 -16.04 -2.78 6.04
CA PHE A 70 -16.40 -3.95 5.26
C PHE A 70 -16.47 -5.20 6.16
N PRO A 71 -17.26 -6.23 5.80
CA PRO A 71 -17.41 -7.44 6.62
C PRO A 71 -16.08 -8.08 7.05
N VAL A 72 -15.09 -8.13 6.15
CA VAL A 72 -13.76 -8.66 6.45
C VAL A 72 -13.02 -7.85 7.52
N GLN A 73 -13.16 -6.53 7.49
CA GLN A 73 -12.55 -5.62 8.47
C GLN A 73 -13.28 -5.74 9.81
N VAL A 74 -14.62 -5.87 9.79
CA VAL A 74 -15.41 -6.13 11.01
C VAL A 74 -14.95 -7.42 11.68
N THR A 75 -14.75 -8.49 10.91
CA THR A 75 -14.23 -9.76 11.44
C THR A 75 -12.85 -9.58 12.06
N SER A 76 -11.93 -8.90 11.36
CA SER A 76 -10.58 -8.62 11.84
C SER A 76 -10.58 -7.81 13.15
N ILE A 77 -11.43 -6.78 13.26
CA ILE A 77 -11.56 -5.97 14.48
C ILE A 77 -12.15 -6.80 15.63
N LYS A 78 -13.18 -7.60 15.37
CA LYS A 78 -13.80 -8.46 16.39
C LYS A 78 -12.84 -9.54 16.90
N ASN A 79 -11.91 -9.98 16.06
CA ASN A 79 -10.87 -10.93 16.46
C ASN A 79 -9.86 -10.31 17.44
N GLY A 80 -9.82 -8.97 17.54
CA GLY A 80 -9.06 -8.24 18.54
C GLY A 80 -7.57 -8.13 18.27
N ASN A 81 -6.99 -9.01 17.47
CA ASN A 81 -5.57 -9.01 17.17
C ASN A 81 -5.18 -7.80 16.30
N SER A 82 -4.52 -6.80 16.90
CA SER A 82 -4.10 -5.57 16.20
C SER A 82 -2.99 -5.81 15.17
N GLU A 83 -2.28 -6.94 15.23
CA GLU A 83 -1.29 -7.32 14.21
C GLU A 83 -1.95 -7.60 12.85
N ASP A 84 -3.20 -8.05 12.84
CA ASP A 84 -3.96 -8.37 11.63
C ASP A 84 -4.56 -7.13 10.95
N TRP A 85 -4.39 -5.94 11.55
CA TRP A 85 -5.02 -4.72 11.08
C TRP A 85 -4.15 -4.00 10.04
N ASP A 86 -4.73 -3.74 8.87
CA ASP A 86 -4.09 -2.98 7.80
C ASP A 86 -4.13 -1.46 8.05
N LEU A 87 -3.49 -0.69 7.16
CA LEU A 87 -3.45 0.78 7.27
C LEU A 87 -4.86 1.38 7.35
N THR A 88 -5.77 0.81 6.58
CA THR A 88 -7.12 1.35 6.41
C THR A 88 -7.90 1.16 7.71
N ILE A 89 -7.80 -0.01 8.33
CA ILE A 89 -8.41 -0.29 9.63
C ILE A 89 -7.81 0.65 10.68
N LEU A 90 -6.48 0.69 10.82
CA LEU A 90 -5.81 1.49 11.84
C LEU A 90 -6.11 2.98 11.72
N THR A 91 -5.95 3.57 10.53
CA THR A 91 -6.24 4.99 10.31
C THR A 91 -7.71 5.31 10.53
N ALA A 92 -8.62 4.44 10.10
CA ALA A 92 -10.03 4.68 10.27
C ALA A 92 -10.49 4.55 11.73
N LEU A 93 -9.94 3.60 12.49
CA LEU A 93 -10.16 3.53 13.94
C LEU A 93 -9.63 4.79 14.62
N LEU A 94 -8.36 5.13 14.42
CA LEU A 94 -7.72 6.27 15.08
C LEU A 94 -8.44 7.61 14.83
N LEU A 95 -8.95 7.82 13.62
CA LEU A 95 -9.65 9.06 13.25
C LEU A 95 -11.12 9.11 13.70
N ASN A 96 -11.78 7.96 13.89
CA ASN A 96 -13.24 7.91 14.12
C ASN A 96 -13.65 7.44 15.51
N ILE A 97 -12.71 6.97 16.34
CA ILE A 97 -12.99 6.67 17.74
C ILE A 97 -13.42 7.96 18.46
N SER A 98 -14.53 7.86 19.19
CA SER A 98 -15.07 8.96 19.99
C SER A 98 -14.06 9.40 21.05
N ARG A 99 -13.69 10.68 21.01
CA ARG A 99 -12.77 11.28 21.99
C ARG A 99 -13.50 11.52 23.32
N PRO A 100 -12.85 11.27 24.48
CA PRO A 100 -13.40 11.65 25.77
C PRO A 100 -13.58 13.17 25.88
N ARG A 101 -14.67 13.62 26.50
CA ARG A 101 -14.95 15.06 26.69
C ARG A 101 -14.00 15.73 27.69
N ASN A 102 -13.44 14.94 28.59
CA ASN A 102 -12.60 15.34 29.71
C ASN A 102 -11.11 15.44 29.40
N LEU A 103 -10.68 15.31 28.14
CA LEU A 103 -9.29 15.57 27.76
C LEU A 103 -8.88 17.00 28.12
N THR A 104 -7.69 17.15 28.69
CA THR A 104 -7.05 18.45 28.95
C THR A 104 -6.74 19.18 27.65
N ILE A 105 -6.48 20.49 27.71
CA ILE A 105 -6.14 21.28 26.52
C ILE A 105 -4.88 20.74 25.81
N PRO A 106 -3.77 20.42 26.52
CA PRO A 106 -2.58 19.84 25.86
C PRO A 106 -2.86 18.49 25.20
N GLU A 107 -3.67 17.63 25.82
CA GLU A 107 -4.04 16.33 25.24
C GLU A 107 -4.88 16.50 23.97
N LYS A 108 -5.82 17.44 23.97
CA LYS A 108 -6.63 17.76 22.78
C LYS A 108 -5.74 18.21 21.62
N GLN A 109 -4.82 19.15 21.88
CA GLN A 109 -3.88 19.64 20.88
C GLN A 109 -2.99 18.53 20.32
N LYS A 110 -2.51 17.62 21.18
CA LYS A 110 -1.73 16.46 20.76
C LYS A 110 -2.54 15.54 19.85
N VAL A 111 -3.77 15.18 20.24
CA VAL A 111 -4.64 14.33 19.43
C VAL A 111 -5.02 14.99 18.10
N ASP A 112 -5.25 16.31 18.08
CA ASP A 112 -5.53 17.07 16.86
C ASP A 112 -4.34 17.07 15.88
N MET A 113 -3.13 17.25 16.40
CA MET A 113 -1.90 17.16 15.61
C MET A 113 -1.72 15.76 15.02
N GLU A 114 -1.87 14.72 15.85
CA GLU A 114 -1.79 13.33 15.39
C GLU A 114 -2.85 13.01 14.32
N ASP A 115 -4.08 13.50 14.47
CA ASP A 115 -5.15 13.32 13.48
C ASP A 115 -4.83 13.99 12.14
N GLN A 116 -4.14 15.13 12.16
CA GLN A 116 -3.66 15.76 10.93
C GLN A 116 -2.58 14.90 10.27
N LEU A 117 -1.62 14.38 11.05
CA LEU A 117 -0.58 13.48 10.55
C LEU A 117 -1.17 12.17 9.98
N LEU A 118 -2.22 11.63 10.59
CA LEU A 118 -2.94 10.46 10.09
C LEU A 118 -3.63 10.73 8.73
N LYS A 119 -4.23 11.92 8.56
CA LYS A 119 -4.80 12.34 7.27
C LYS A 119 -3.72 12.51 6.20
N ASP A 120 -2.57 13.04 6.57
CA ASP A 120 -1.43 13.20 5.67
C ASP A 120 -0.85 11.84 5.26
N LEU A 121 -0.69 10.90 6.20
CA LEU A 121 -0.26 9.53 5.92
C LEU A 121 -1.23 8.82 4.96
N ARG A 122 -2.53 8.96 5.19
CA ARG A 122 -3.56 8.42 4.28
C ARG A 122 -3.44 9.04 2.88
N THR A 123 -3.15 10.33 2.80
CA THR A 123 -2.93 11.04 1.53
C THR A 123 -1.71 10.48 0.80
N ILE A 124 -0.58 10.31 1.49
CA ILE A 124 0.65 9.72 0.92
C ILE A 124 0.38 8.29 0.42
N ARG A 125 -0.31 7.45 1.20
CA ARG A 125 -0.66 6.09 0.77
C ARG A 125 -1.53 6.13 -0.48
N ASN A 126 -2.52 7.01 -0.54
CA ASN A 126 -3.40 7.13 -1.71
C ASN A 126 -2.63 7.63 -2.95
N GLU A 127 -1.76 8.63 -2.79
CA GLU A 127 -0.86 9.10 -3.86
C GLU A 127 -0.05 7.93 -4.44
N LEU A 128 0.50 7.06 -3.59
CA LEU A 128 1.30 5.91 -4.03
C LEU A 128 0.48 4.74 -4.58
N ALA A 129 -0.68 4.45 -3.99
CA ALA A 129 -1.56 3.36 -4.41
C ALA A 129 -2.18 3.62 -5.78
N HIS A 130 -2.52 4.88 -6.07
CA HIS A 130 -3.05 5.30 -7.36
C HIS A 130 -1.96 5.76 -8.35
N HIS A 131 -0.69 5.58 -8.00
CA HIS A 131 0.41 5.92 -8.90
C HIS A 131 0.44 4.97 -10.09
N ALA A 132 -0.05 5.43 -11.25
CA ALA A 132 -0.33 4.60 -12.43
C ALA A 132 0.85 3.71 -12.88
N THR A 133 2.09 4.17 -12.71
CA THR A 133 3.29 3.45 -13.14
C THR A 133 4.08 2.79 -12.01
N ARG A 134 3.70 3.04 -10.74
CA ARG A 134 4.50 2.65 -9.55
C ARG A 134 5.99 3.01 -9.66
N ARG A 135 6.32 4.05 -10.41
CA ARG A 135 7.67 4.58 -10.59
C ARG A 135 7.57 6.07 -10.38
N ILE A 136 8.34 6.58 -9.42
CA ILE A 136 8.33 7.98 -9.03
C ILE A 136 9.68 8.61 -9.37
N THR A 137 9.65 9.89 -9.69
CA THR A 137 10.87 10.67 -9.90
C THR A 137 11.62 10.86 -8.58
N GLU A 138 12.91 11.19 -8.65
CA GLU A 138 13.71 11.47 -7.46
C GLU A 138 13.14 12.64 -6.63
N SER A 139 12.59 13.67 -7.28
CA SER A 139 11.99 14.81 -6.58
C SER A 139 10.69 14.42 -5.86
N GLU A 140 9.85 13.58 -6.48
CA GLU A 140 8.65 13.02 -5.83
C GLU A 140 9.03 12.11 -4.67
N PHE A 141 10.06 11.28 -4.86
CA PHE A 141 10.59 10.41 -3.81
C PHE A 141 11.07 11.23 -2.61
N ALA A 142 11.95 12.20 -2.81
CA ALA A 142 12.47 13.05 -1.73
C ALA A 142 11.34 13.78 -0.99
N ARG A 143 10.36 14.32 -1.72
CA ARG A 143 9.20 15.00 -1.13
C ARG A 143 8.35 14.06 -0.27
N LEU A 144 8.01 12.88 -0.78
CA LEU A 144 7.17 11.90 -0.08
C LEU A 144 7.91 11.27 1.09
N LEU A 145 9.19 10.97 0.91
CA LEU A 145 10.07 10.43 1.95
C LEU A 145 10.16 11.40 3.12
N GLN A 146 10.41 12.68 2.86
CA GLN A 146 10.50 13.69 3.92
C GLN A 146 9.20 13.80 4.71
N ARG A 147 8.05 13.86 4.02
CA ARG A 147 6.74 13.91 4.67
C ARG A 147 6.50 12.67 5.54
N LEU A 148 6.82 11.49 5.02
CA LEU A 148 6.63 10.22 5.72
C LEU A 148 7.55 10.12 6.94
N LYS A 149 8.82 10.49 6.82
CA LYS A 149 9.76 10.57 7.94
C LYS A 149 9.25 11.48 9.04
N THR A 150 8.83 12.69 8.72
CA THR A 150 8.26 13.62 9.71
C THR A 150 7.10 12.98 10.47
N ILE A 151 6.18 12.32 9.76
CA ILE A 151 5.04 11.62 10.40
C ILE A 151 5.52 10.52 11.34
N LEU A 152 6.44 9.66 10.90
CA LEU A 152 6.92 8.52 11.69
C LEU A 152 7.69 8.98 12.94
N ILE A 153 8.52 10.00 12.81
CA ILE A 153 9.24 10.62 13.93
C ILE A 153 8.23 11.18 14.96
N CYS A 154 7.18 11.88 14.50
CA CYS A 154 6.13 12.37 15.38
C CYS A 154 5.35 11.25 16.09
N PHE A 155 5.26 10.05 15.49
CA PHE A 155 4.70 8.86 16.13
C PHE A 155 5.70 8.09 17.01
N GLY A 156 6.92 8.62 17.19
CA GLY A 156 7.92 8.12 18.12
C GLY A 156 8.94 7.17 17.53
N GLU A 157 9.11 7.14 16.20
CA GLU A 157 10.25 6.47 15.58
C GLU A 157 11.52 7.32 15.66
N ASP A 158 12.66 6.65 15.66
CA ASP A 158 13.97 7.29 15.65
C ASP A 158 14.42 7.57 14.21
N ASP A 159 14.91 8.78 13.95
CA ASP A 159 15.32 9.18 12.59
C ASP A 159 16.49 8.33 12.06
N SER A 160 17.41 7.90 12.95
CA SER A 160 18.53 7.03 12.56
C SER A 160 18.09 5.62 12.20
N GLU A 161 17.04 5.10 12.85
CA GLU A 161 16.42 3.83 12.46
C GLU A 161 15.65 3.94 11.14
N LEU A 162 15.01 5.09 10.86
CA LEU A 162 14.35 5.34 9.59
C LEU A 162 15.33 5.50 8.42
N ASP A 163 16.50 6.09 8.66
CA ASP A 163 17.58 6.15 7.66
C ASP A 163 18.14 4.76 7.36
N LYS A 164 18.37 3.94 8.39
CA LYS A 164 18.74 2.53 8.19
C LYS A 164 17.67 1.79 7.41
N LEU A 165 16.38 2.00 7.71
CA LEU A 165 15.30 1.31 6.97
C LEU A 165 15.23 1.71 5.49
N LYS A 166 15.66 2.93 5.14
CA LYS A 166 15.80 3.39 3.75
C LYS A 166 16.98 2.72 3.04
N ASP A 167 18.08 2.52 3.78
CA ASP A 167 19.36 2.00 3.28
C ASP A 167 19.48 0.47 3.41
N ASP A 168 18.65 -0.18 4.23
CA ASP A 168 18.46 -1.64 4.28
C ASP A 168 17.62 -2.13 3.08
N ILE A 169 16.94 -1.19 2.43
CA ILE A 169 16.45 -1.30 1.05
C ILE A 169 17.50 -0.74 0.09
N GLU A 170 18.78 -0.73 0.46
CA GLU A 170 19.76 -1.23 -0.50
C GLU A 170 19.23 -2.61 -0.88
N PHE A 171 18.64 -2.65 -2.07
CA PHE A 171 18.90 -3.78 -2.92
C PHE A 171 20.38 -4.10 -2.69
N LYS A 172 20.66 -5.18 -1.95
CA LYS A 172 21.60 -6.14 -2.47
C LYS A 172 21.06 -6.39 -3.87
N SER A 173 21.49 -5.55 -4.83
CA SER A 173 22.08 -6.11 -6.02
C SER A 173 23.05 -7.09 -5.41
N SER A 174 22.60 -8.33 -5.24
CA SER A 174 23.55 -9.41 -5.28
C SER A 174 24.40 -9.01 -6.47
N LYS A 175 25.69 -8.80 -6.24
CA LYS A 175 26.69 -8.89 -7.29
C LYS A 175 26.69 -10.34 -7.84
N GLU A 176 25.52 -10.96 -7.99
CA GLU A 176 25.27 -11.92 -9.03
C GLU A 176 25.06 -11.04 -10.25
N SER A 177 26.13 -10.94 -11.01
CA SER A 177 26.11 -10.50 -12.39
C SER A 177 24.99 -11.23 -13.15
N VAL A 178 23.77 -10.71 -13.10
CA VAL A 178 22.74 -11.01 -14.09
C VAL A 178 22.72 -9.84 -15.04
N ASP A 179 23.83 -9.66 -15.77
CA ASP A 179 23.81 -8.99 -17.07
C ASP A 179 23.15 -9.95 -18.08
N SER A 180 21.91 -10.37 -17.78
CA SER A 180 21.16 -11.20 -18.71
C SER A 180 20.38 -10.29 -19.64
N GLU A 181 20.54 -10.55 -20.92
CA GLU A 181 19.74 -9.98 -22.00
C GLU A 181 18.22 -10.07 -21.70
N SER A 182 17.80 -11.08 -20.93
CA SER A 182 16.44 -11.24 -20.40
C SER A 182 15.96 -10.08 -19.54
N VAL A 183 16.79 -9.52 -18.65
CA VAL A 183 16.36 -8.38 -17.79
C VAL A 183 16.21 -7.11 -18.63
N LYS A 184 17.08 -6.89 -19.63
CA LYS A 184 16.96 -5.77 -20.58
C LYS A 184 15.72 -5.92 -21.47
N ALA A 185 15.47 -7.12 -21.97
CA ALA A 185 14.29 -7.45 -22.75
C ALA A 185 13.00 -7.31 -21.91
N MET A 186 13.00 -7.78 -20.67
CA MET A 186 11.91 -7.62 -19.72
C MET A 186 11.60 -6.14 -19.49
N ASN A 187 12.62 -5.32 -19.22
CA ASN A 187 12.45 -3.88 -19.04
C ASN A 187 11.88 -3.20 -20.29
N SER A 188 12.32 -3.61 -21.47
CA SER A 188 11.81 -3.09 -22.76
C SER A 188 10.34 -3.44 -22.97
N LEU A 189 9.97 -4.71 -22.75
CA LEU A 189 8.58 -5.17 -22.82
C LEU A 189 7.70 -4.48 -21.78
N ASN A 190 8.22 -4.24 -20.57
CA ASN A 190 7.52 -3.54 -19.50
C ASN A 190 7.27 -2.06 -19.88
N VAL A 191 8.24 -1.38 -20.51
CA VAL A 191 8.06 -0.01 -21.03
C VAL A 191 6.97 0.03 -22.10
N ILE A 192 6.99 -0.92 -23.04
CA ILE A 192 5.97 -1.02 -24.10
C ILE A 192 4.60 -1.30 -23.49
N ALA A 193 4.49 -2.27 -22.57
CA ALA A 193 3.25 -2.62 -21.90
C ALA A 193 2.64 -1.44 -21.14
N ASN A 194 3.47 -0.70 -20.40
CA ASN A 194 3.03 0.50 -19.67
C ASN A 194 2.56 1.62 -20.60
N ARG A 195 3.19 1.78 -21.78
CA ARG A 195 2.73 2.72 -22.80
C ARG A 195 1.35 2.31 -23.31
N SER A 196 1.19 1.05 -23.71
CA SER A 196 -0.10 0.51 -24.16
C SER A 196 -1.18 0.64 -23.10
N PHE A 197 -0.85 0.43 -21.82
CA PHE A 197 -1.77 0.62 -20.70
C PHE A 197 -2.26 2.08 -20.61
N LYS A 198 -1.34 3.04 -20.68
CA LYS A 198 -1.69 4.49 -20.64
C LYS A 198 -2.56 4.91 -21.82
N GLU A 199 -2.33 4.29 -22.98
CA GLU A 199 -3.13 4.50 -24.20
C GLU A 199 -4.47 3.76 -24.16
N LYS A 200 -4.83 3.12 -23.03
CA LYS A 200 -6.03 2.27 -22.85
C LYS A 200 -6.10 1.10 -23.84
N ASN A 201 -4.96 0.71 -24.39
CA ASN A 201 -4.81 -0.50 -25.18
C ASN A 201 -4.41 -1.65 -24.25
N TYR A 202 -5.37 -2.08 -23.43
CA TYR A 202 -5.12 -3.04 -22.36
C TYR A 202 -4.80 -4.45 -22.89
N ALA A 203 -5.33 -4.83 -24.05
CA ALA A 203 -5.01 -6.11 -24.68
C ALA A 203 -3.52 -6.22 -25.04
N ASP A 204 -2.96 -5.17 -25.66
CA ASP A 204 -1.53 -5.13 -25.98
C ASP A 204 -0.66 -4.99 -24.73
N ALA A 205 -1.13 -4.28 -23.71
CA ALA A 205 -0.44 -4.21 -22.43
C ALA A 205 -0.33 -5.61 -21.77
N ILE A 206 -1.44 -6.36 -21.68
CA ILE A 206 -1.47 -7.73 -21.16
C ILE A 206 -0.51 -8.62 -21.96
N LYS A 207 -0.54 -8.54 -23.29
CA LYS A 207 0.35 -9.32 -24.17
C LYS A 207 1.81 -9.07 -23.83
N ASN A 208 2.24 -7.81 -23.77
CA ASN A 208 3.65 -7.46 -23.52
C ASN A 208 4.09 -7.81 -22.09
N PHE A 209 3.24 -7.61 -21.08
CA PHE A 209 3.54 -8.07 -19.72
C PHE A 209 3.66 -9.61 -19.66
N THR A 210 2.77 -10.32 -20.34
CA THR A 210 2.80 -11.79 -20.38
C THR A 210 4.07 -12.28 -21.08
N MET A 211 4.46 -11.68 -22.19
CA MET A 211 5.74 -11.98 -22.85
C MET A 211 6.92 -11.75 -21.90
N ALA A 212 6.89 -10.67 -21.11
CA ALA A 212 7.93 -10.43 -20.12
C ALA A 212 8.00 -11.55 -19.08
N THR A 213 6.87 -12.11 -18.61
CA THR A 213 6.88 -13.24 -17.65
C THR A 213 7.45 -14.55 -18.20
N THR A 214 7.59 -14.68 -19.52
CA THR A 214 8.15 -15.89 -20.16
C THR A 214 9.66 -15.86 -20.32
N LEU A 215 10.31 -14.72 -20.04
CA LEU A 215 11.76 -14.62 -20.20
C LEU A 215 12.49 -15.39 -19.11
N PRO A 216 13.61 -16.06 -19.44
CA PRO A 216 14.33 -16.87 -18.48
C PRO A 216 15.12 -16.01 -17.49
N HIS A 217 15.31 -16.53 -16.28
CA HIS A 217 16.14 -15.91 -15.22
C HIS A 217 15.69 -14.52 -14.77
N ILE A 218 14.40 -14.23 -14.82
CA ILE A 218 13.86 -13.03 -14.18
C ILE A 218 13.78 -13.26 -12.66
N PRO A 219 14.24 -12.30 -11.83
CA PRO A 219 14.08 -12.37 -10.38
C PRO A 219 12.62 -12.55 -9.95
N ALA A 220 12.38 -13.29 -8.87
CA ALA A 220 11.04 -13.54 -8.35
C ALA A 220 10.25 -12.23 -8.07
N LYS A 221 10.95 -11.17 -7.64
CA LYS A 221 10.39 -9.82 -7.45
C LYS A 221 9.78 -9.25 -8.71
N ASP A 222 10.52 -9.33 -9.81
CA ASP A 222 10.12 -8.77 -11.08
C ASP A 222 9.02 -9.60 -11.73
N HIS A 223 9.06 -10.93 -11.56
CA HIS A 223 7.94 -11.81 -11.89
C HIS A 223 6.69 -11.42 -11.13
N ALA A 224 6.79 -11.20 -9.82
CA ALA A 224 5.67 -10.75 -9.02
C ALA A 224 5.12 -9.44 -9.62
N LEU A 225 5.98 -8.42 -9.83
CA LEU A 225 5.59 -7.13 -10.41
C LEU A 225 4.77 -7.28 -11.69
N LEU A 226 5.27 -8.09 -12.62
CA LEU A 226 4.60 -8.37 -13.89
C LEU A 226 3.21 -8.98 -13.68
N TYR A 227 3.07 -9.97 -12.79
CA TYR A 227 1.76 -10.58 -12.50
C TYR A 227 0.76 -9.60 -11.88
N SER A 228 1.18 -8.69 -11.00
CA SER A 228 0.26 -7.65 -10.50
C SER A 228 -0.12 -6.67 -11.60
N ASN A 229 0.82 -6.27 -12.46
CA ASN A 229 0.52 -5.38 -13.57
C ASN A 229 -0.45 -6.04 -14.57
N ILE A 230 -0.28 -7.33 -14.87
CA ILE A 230 -1.24 -8.10 -15.67
C ILE A 230 -2.60 -8.10 -14.98
N SER A 231 -2.66 -8.42 -13.69
CA SER A 231 -3.91 -8.45 -12.92
C SER A 231 -4.67 -7.13 -12.99
N SER A 232 -4.00 -6.00 -12.70
CA SER A 232 -4.60 -4.67 -12.77
C SER A 232 -5.03 -4.31 -14.20
N THR A 233 -4.26 -4.72 -15.22
CA THR A 233 -4.60 -4.47 -16.63
C THR A 233 -5.82 -5.25 -17.09
N ARG A 234 -5.98 -6.50 -16.64
CA ARG A 234 -7.17 -7.31 -16.92
C ARG A 234 -8.43 -6.71 -16.30
N LEU A 235 -8.34 -6.19 -15.08
CA LEU A 235 -9.44 -5.46 -14.45
C LEU A 235 -9.81 -4.21 -15.26
N ALA A 236 -8.83 -3.42 -15.67
CA ALA A 236 -9.07 -2.23 -16.50
C ALA A 236 -9.68 -2.58 -17.87
N LEU A 237 -9.25 -3.68 -18.51
CA LEU A 237 -9.84 -4.20 -19.74
C LEU A 237 -11.31 -4.61 -19.53
N TYR A 238 -11.60 -5.30 -18.43
CA TYR A 238 -12.97 -5.67 -18.08
C TYR A 238 -13.84 -4.42 -17.91
N GLU A 239 -13.38 -3.43 -17.15
CA GLU A 239 -14.10 -2.17 -16.93
C GLU A 239 -14.37 -1.41 -18.24
N GLN A 240 -13.42 -1.43 -19.19
CA GLN A 240 -13.60 -0.79 -20.50
C GLN A 240 -14.61 -1.54 -21.39
N THR A 241 -14.66 -2.86 -21.31
CA THR A 241 -15.46 -3.70 -22.21
C THR A 241 -16.86 -4.01 -21.67
N ASN A 242 -17.05 -3.97 -20.36
CA ASN A 242 -18.29 -4.39 -19.70
C ASN A 242 -18.85 -3.31 -18.76
N SER A 243 -19.32 -2.20 -19.32
CA SER A 243 -19.95 -1.12 -18.55
C SER A 243 -21.35 -1.45 -17.99
N ALA A 244 -21.88 -2.66 -18.20
CA ALA A 244 -23.27 -2.98 -17.83
C ALA A 244 -23.63 -4.47 -17.59
N SER A 245 -22.68 -5.40 -17.40
CA SER A 245 -23.00 -6.83 -17.28
C SER A 245 -22.71 -7.43 -15.90
N THR A 246 -23.75 -7.94 -15.24
CA THR A 246 -23.72 -8.69 -13.96
C THR A 246 -23.53 -10.20 -14.15
N ALA A 247 -23.01 -10.65 -15.29
CA ALA A 247 -22.85 -12.07 -15.59
C ALA A 247 -21.84 -12.77 -14.64
N VAL A 248 -22.15 -14.05 -14.37
CA VAL A 248 -21.35 -14.97 -13.55
C VAL A 248 -19.96 -15.15 -14.16
N THR A 249 -18.93 -15.01 -13.33
CA THR A 249 -17.52 -15.19 -13.72
C THR A 249 -17.27 -16.60 -14.24
N THR A 250 -17.01 -16.74 -15.53
CA THR A 250 -16.48 -17.97 -16.14
C THR A 250 -14.94 -17.98 -16.05
N ALA A 251 -14.30 -19.11 -16.38
CA ALA A 251 -12.83 -19.19 -16.41
C ALA A 251 -12.17 -18.24 -17.43
N ASP A 252 -12.95 -17.79 -18.43
CA ASP A 252 -12.53 -16.83 -19.45
C ASP A 252 -12.83 -15.38 -19.08
N ASP A 253 -13.47 -15.14 -17.93
CA ASP A 253 -13.70 -13.80 -17.41
C ASP A 253 -12.36 -13.16 -16.99
N GLU A 254 -12.11 -11.96 -17.48
CA GLU A 254 -10.89 -11.20 -17.18
C GLU A 254 -10.73 -10.91 -15.68
N ARG A 255 -11.82 -10.83 -14.90
CA ARG A 255 -11.78 -10.74 -13.43
C ARG A 255 -11.23 -12.01 -12.79
N TYR A 256 -11.60 -13.18 -13.31
CA TYR A 256 -11.11 -14.46 -12.80
C TYR A 256 -9.61 -14.64 -13.11
N ARG A 257 -9.22 -14.29 -14.34
CA ARG A 257 -7.80 -14.27 -14.75
C ARG A 257 -6.99 -13.27 -13.93
N ALA A 258 -7.53 -12.08 -13.68
CA ALA A 258 -6.91 -11.07 -12.82
C ALA A 258 -6.67 -11.59 -11.40
N LEU A 259 -7.63 -12.30 -10.81
CA LEU A 259 -7.48 -12.90 -9.48
C LEU A 259 -6.37 -13.97 -9.48
N LYS A 260 -6.30 -14.80 -10.53
CA LYS A 260 -5.23 -15.80 -10.67
C LYS A 260 -3.85 -15.13 -10.72
N ASP A 261 -3.72 -14.07 -11.52
CA ASP A 261 -2.47 -13.32 -11.63
C ASP A 261 -2.10 -12.62 -10.31
N ALA A 262 -3.06 -12.06 -9.58
CA ALA A 262 -2.84 -11.48 -8.25
C ALA A 262 -2.36 -12.52 -7.23
N LYS A 263 -2.93 -13.74 -7.25
CA LYS A 263 -2.46 -14.85 -6.39
C LYS A 263 -1.04 -15.26 -6.75
N GLN A 264 -0.72 -15.31 -8.04
CA GLN A 264 0.62 -15.67 -8.50
C GLN A 264 1.66 -14.63 -8.05
N ALA A 265 1.32 -13.34 -8.17
CA ALA A 265 2.10 -12.24 -7.63
C ALA A 265 2.39 -12.41 -6.13
N ARG A 266 1.37 -12.70 -5.32
CA ARG A 266 1.51 -12.93 -3.88
C ARG A 266 2.33 -14.18 -3.55
N ASN A 267 2.20 -15.25 -4.32
CA ASN A 267 2.99 -16.48 -4.12
C ASN A 267 4.48 -16.25 -4.37
N LEU A 268 4.81 -15.43 -5.38
CA LEU A 268 6.19 -15.08 -5.73
C LEU A 268 6.80 -14.07 -4.76
N TRP A 269 5.97 -13.22 -4.16
CA TRP A 269 6.41 -12.21 -3.21
C TRP A 269 5.37 -12.00 -2.10
N PRO A 270 5.45 -12.76 -0.98
CA PRO A 270 4.41 -12.79 0.05
C PRO A 270 4.25 -11.49 0.86
N THR A 271 5.25 -10.62 0.86
CA THR A 271 5.21 -9.32 1.56
C THR A 271 4.52 -8.22 0.76
N TRP A 272 3.84 -8.59 -0.32
CA TRP A 272 3.09 -7.71 -1.21
C TRP A 272 1.59 -7.70 -0.89
#